data_AF-A0A2V2AQA9-F1
#
_entry.id   AF-A0A2V2AQA9-F1
#
_cell.length_a   1.000
_cell.length_b   1.000
_cell.length_c   1.000
_cell.angle_alpha   90.00
_cell.angle_beta   90.00
_cell.angle_gamma   90.00
#
_symmetry.space_group_name_H-M   'P 1'
#
loop_
_entity.id
_entity.type
_entity.pdbx_description
1 polymer ?
#
loop_
_entity_poly.entity_id
_entity_poly.type
_entity_poly.pdbx_seq_one_letter_code
_entity_poly.pdbx_strand_id
1 'polypeptide(L)'
;MRMKARATMVALVPTLLFAAVGCSSTNTPATDKAPDPKGSAATASAAPGAPAPSAAADGSAAPKTGGSRIERSALAQGDLPGYQISAQGKNPNAPDGQPQADKKACQPLADVMGDKPSPSARETVSRGMGSQKQLGLAVSASVSSYSEADAKALISRLKAAVAACGTGFTAKVEKQTGAYREVRPADYRTGGDESVSWTMTAAAEGVSAQVHLVVVREGDTVVRLTALNVAAAPQQKAQVPQEVADKQLEKIRKVQQAG
;
A
#
# COMPACT_ATOMS: atom_id res chain seq x y z
N MET A 1 29.16 -31.01 -39.05
CA MET A 1 28.13 -32.07 -39.22
C MET A 1 26.76 -31.46 -38.97
N ARG A 2 25.91 -31.41 -39.99
CA ARG A 2 24.49 -31.04 -39.90
C ARG A 2 23.70 -32.34 -39.73
N MET A 3 22.78 -32.42 -38.77
CA MET A 3 21.66 -33.36 -38.85
C MET A 3 20.37 -32.65 -38.45
N LYS A 4 19.52 -32.50 -39.46
CA LYS A 4 18.10 -32.14 -39.42
C LYS A 4 17.30 -33.41 -39.12
N ALA A 5 16.23 -33.30 -38.34
CA ALA A 5 14.93 -33.99 -38.49
C ALA A 5 14.13 -33.81 -37.20
N ARG A 6 12.80 -33.76 -37.15
CA ARG A 6 11.70 -33.60 -38.11
C ARG A 6 10.49 -33.25 -37.22
N ALA A 7 9.61 -32.38 -37.70
CA ALA A 7 8.38 -32.01 -37.02
C ALA A 7 7.33 -33.13 -37.11
N THR A 8 6.51 -33.27 -36.07
CA THR A 8 5.18 -33.88 -36.14
C THR A 8 4.24 -33.09 -35.22
N MET A 9 3.38 -32.28 -35.86
CA MET A 9 2.16 -31.74 -35.28
C MET A 9 1.17 -32.88 -35.03
N VAL A 10 0.55 -32.90 -33.84
CA VAL A 10 -0.75 -33.56 -33.65
C VAL A 10 -1.65 -32.54 -32.96
N ALA A 11 -2.64 -32.06 -33.71
CA ALA A 11 -3.74 -31.25 -33.22
C ALA A 11 -4.83 -32.17 -32.67
N LEU A 12 -5.32 -31.90 -31.47
CA LEU A 12 -6.53 -32.52 -30.90
C LEU A 12 -7.24 -31.50 -29.99
N VAL A 13 -8.42 -31.09 -30.42
CA VAL A 13 -9.45 -30.27 -29.76
C VAL A 13 -10.78 -30.88 -30.25
N PRO A 14 -11.95 -30.74 -29.58
CA PRO A 14 -12.32 -30.53 -28.16
C PRO A 14 -13.29 -31.63 -27.66
N THR A 15 -13.59 -31.68 -26.35
CA THR A 15 -14.89 -32.21 -25.88
C THR A 15 -15.42 -31.41 -24.70
N LEU A 16 -16.55 -30.73 -24.92
CA LEU A 16 -17.47 -30.23 -23.90
C LEU A 16 -18.21 -31.41 -23.25
N LEU A 17 -18.38 -31.37 -21.93
CA LEU A 17 -19.54 -31.99 -21.26
C LEU A 17 -19.98 -31.12 -20.08
N PHE A 18 -21.17 -30.55 -20.25
CA PHE A 18 -22.04 -30.08 -19.18
C PHE A 18 -22.71 -31.30 -18.52
N ALA A 19 -22.78 -31.34 -17.18
CA ALA A 19 -23.92 -31.91 -16.46
C ALA A 19 -23.95 -31.40 -15.01
N ALA A 20 -25.14 -30.98 -14.60
CA ALA A 20 -25.47 -30.35 -13.33
C ALA A 20 -25.89 -31.38 -12.26
N VAL A 21 -25.74 -30.96 -11.00
CA VAL A 21 -26.59 -31.16 -9.80
C VAL A 21 -27.28 -32.52 -9.58
N GLY A 22 -27.00 -33.12 -8.41
CA GLY A 22 -27.87 -34.10 -7.76
C GLY A 22 -27.43 -34.42 -6.32
N CYS A 23 -28.27 -34.08 -5.34
CA CYS A 23 -28.11 -34.27 -3.88
C CYS A 23 -28.09 -35.74 -3.42
N SER A 24 -27.52 -36.01 -2.23
CA SER A 24 -28.08 -37.00 -1.28
C SER A 24 -27.66 -36.71 0.16
N SER A 25 -28.64 -36.68 1.07
CA SER A 25 -28.54 -36.40 2.51
C SER A 25 -28.75 -37.66 3.36
N THR A 26 -28.15 -37.74 4.55
CA THR A 26 -28.58 -38.47 5.80
C THR A 26 -27.70 -37.92 6.96
N ASN A 27 -28.06 -37.76 8.25
CA ASN A 27 -29.25 -37.95 9.10
C ASN A 27 -29.10 -37.10 10.40
N THR A 28 -30.14 -36.30 10.72
CA THR A 28 -30.85 -35.92 12.00
C THR A 28 -30.25 -36.12 13.43
N PRO A 29 -30.85 -35.59 14.54
CA PRO A 29 -31.92 -34.55 14.74
C PRO A 29 -31.76 -33.59 15.98
N ALA A 30 -32.62 -32.56 16.09
CA ALA A 30 -33.33 -32.16 17.34
C ALA A 30 -34.50 -31.15 17.09
N THR A 31 -35.74 -31.57 17.41
CA THR A 31 -36.91 -30.89 18.08
C THR A 31 -37.22 -29.40 17.80
N ASP A 32 -38.45 -28.88 17.65
CA ASP A 32 -39.85 -29.35 17.74
C ASP A 32 -40.80 -28.19 17.31
N LYS A 33 -42.04 -28.53 16.94
CA LYS A 33 -43.32 -27.74 16.91
C LYS A 33 -43.78 -26.97 15.64
N ALA A 34 -44.97 -27.39 15.18
CA ALA A 34 -45.84 -26.97 14.05
C ALA A 34 -46.77 -25.76 14.40
N PRO A 35 -47.77 -25.29 13.57
CA PRO A 35 -48.34 -25.85 12.32
C PRO A 35 -48.73 -24.87 11.15
N ASP A 36 -49.06 -25.51 10.01
CA ASP A 36 -49.72 -25.21 8.70
C ASP A 36 -50.88 -24.16 8.58
N PRO A 37 -51.59 -23.96 7.41
CA PRO A 37 -51.19 -23.80 5.97
C PRO A 37 -52.10 -22.81 5.14
N LYS A 38 -51.71 -22.45 3.89
CA LYS A 38 -52.53 -22.07 2.67
C LYS A 38 -51.68 -21.17 1.75
N GLY A 39 -51.66 -21.25 0.41
CA GLY A 39 -52.34 -22.03 -0.62
C GLY A 39 -52.01 -21.46 -2.01
N SER A 40 -51.96 -22.35 -3.02
CA SER A 40 -52.17 -22.22 -4.48
C SER A 40 -51.61 -21.06 -5.34
N ALA A 41 -50.77 -21.47 -6.31
CA ALA A 41 -50.90 -21.39 -7.78
C ALA A 41 -51.10 -20.04 -8.53
N ALA A 42 -50.22 -19.77 -9.52
CA ALA A 42 -50.52 -19.73 -10.97
C ALA A 42 -49.57 -18.81 -11.80
N THR A 43 -48.84 -19.44 -12.72
CA THR A 43 -48.47 -19.09 -14.12
C THR A 43 -48.47 -17.65 -14.68
N ALA A 44 -47.30 -17.34 -15.29
CA ALA A 44 -47.05 -16.91 -16.70
C ALA A 44 -47.03 -15.42 -17.14
N SER A 45 -45.87 -15.07 -17.75
CA SER A 45 -45.61 -14.21 -18.95
C SER A 45 -46.13 -12.76 -19.01
N ALA A 46 -45.45 -11.74 -19.55
CA ALA A 46 -44.12 -11.56 -20.15
C ALA A 46 -43.85 -10.03 -20.39
N ALA A 47 -42.57 -9.63 -20.32
CA ALA A 47 -41.86 -8.53 -21.02
C ALA A 47 -42.23 -7.03 -20.76
N PRO A 48 -41.37 -6.07 -21.15
CA PRO A 48 -39.91 -5.95 -21.00
C PRO A 48 -39.51 -4.58 -20.38
N GLY A 49 -38.48 -4.52 -19.52
CA GLY A 49 -38.05 -3.24 -18.93
C GLY A 49 -36.57 -3.22 -18.57
N ALA A 50 -35.82 -2.41 -19.33
CA ALA A 50 -34.52 -1.76 -19.09
C ALA A 50 -33.43 -2.47 -18.25
N PRO A 51 -32.15 -2.49 -18.72
CA PRO A 51 -31.05 -2.96 -17.91
C PRO A 51 -30.88 -2.05 -16.68
N ALA A 52 -31.01 -2.65 -15.48
CA ALA A 52 -30.62 -2.01 -14.24
C ALA A 52 -29.09 -1.74 -14.27
N PRO A 53 -28.63 -0.52 -13.98
CA PRO A 53 -27.21 -0.28 -13.85
C PRO A 53 -26.69 -1.02 -12.62
N SER A 54 -25.73 -1.93 -12.86
CA SER A 54 -24.89 -2.56 -11.84
C SER A 54 -24.39 -1.51 -10.86
N ALA A 55 -24.71 -1.71 -9.58
CA ALA A 55 -24.06 -1.06 -8.46
C ALA A 55 -22.60 -1.51 -8.40
N ALA A 56 -21.74 -0.84 -9.17
CA ALA A 56 -20.31 -0.77 -8.90
C ALA A 56 -20.05 0.65 -8.37
N ALA A 57 -20.15 0.80 -7.06
CA ALA A 57 -19.75 2.00 -6.36
C ALA A 57 -18.80 1.60 -5.23
N ASP A 58 -17.59 1.17 -5.59
CA ASP A 58 -16.46 1.27 -4.68
C ASP A 58 -15.93 2.71 -4.77
N GLY A 59 -16.18 3.44 -3.70
CA GLY A 59 -16.07 4.89 -3.63
C GLY A 59 -14.66 5.41 -3.89
N SER A 60 -14.50 6.12 -5.01
CA SER A 60 -13.66 7.31 -5.03
C SER A 60 -14.31 8.37 -4.14
N ALA A 61 -14.03 8.32 -2.84
CA ALA A 61 -14.39 9.41 -1.96
C ALA A 61 -13.44 10.59 -2.26
N ALA A 62 -13.96 11.61 -2.94
CA ALA A 62 -13.35 12.93 -2.94
C ALA A 62 -13.17 13.40 -1.47
N PRO A 63 -12.13 14.19 -1.14
CA PRO A 63 -11.95 14.70 0.20
C PRO A 63 -13.19 15.54 0.55
N LYS A 64 -13.98 15.06 1.52
CA LYS A 64 -15.06 15.87 2.10
C LYS A 64 -14.40 17.13 2.66
N THR A 65 -15.04 18.27 2.49
CA THR A 65 -14.65 19.60 3.02
C THR A 65 -14.61 19.67 4.56
N GLY A 66 -14.51 18.54 5.27
CA GLY A 66 -14.55 18.39 6.73
C GLY A 66 -13.59 17.33 7.27
N GLY A 67 -12.33 17.33 6.80
CA GLY A 67 -11.25 16.48 7.34
C GLY A 67 -10.31 17.23 8.30
N SER A 68 -9.52 16.48 9.08
CA SER A 68 -8.45 17.05 9.91
C SER A 68 -7.45 17.86 9.07
N ARG A 69 -6.59 18.63 9.75
CA ARG A 69 -5.47 19.31 9.09
C ARG A 69 -4.60 18.32 8.30
N ILE A 70 -4.35 17.14 8.85
CA ILE A 70 -3.51 16.12 8.22
C ILE A 70 -4.21 15.49 7.01
N GLU A 71 -5.49 15.18 7.11
CA GLU A 71 -6.29 14.65 5.99
C GLU A 71 -6.31 15.63 4.81
N ARG A 72 -6.51 16.93 5.07
CA ARG A 72 -6.48 17.96 4.02
C ARG A 72 -5.11 18.13 3.37
N SER A 73 -4.05 17.87 4.11
CA SER A 73 -2.67 17.96 3.61
C SER A 73 -2.25 16.75 2.77
N ALA A 74 -2.90 15.60 2.91
CA ALA A 74 -2.58 14.41 2.13
C ALA A 74 -2.96 14.58 0.65
N LEU A 75 -2.19 13.94 -0.24
CA LEU A 75 -2.53 13.88 -1.66
C LEU A 75 -3.90 13.23 -1.88
N ALA A 76 -4.60 13.70 -2.90
CA ALA A 76 -5.91 13.23 -3.33
C ALA A 76 -5.90 13.01 -4.84
N GLN A 77 -6.83 12.18 -5.33
CA GLN A 77 -6.98 11.95 -6.76
C GLN A 77 -7.12 13.28 -7.51
N GLY A 78 -6.31 13.45 -8.56
CA GLY A 78 -6.25 14.68 -9.36
C GLY A 78 -5.16 15.69 -8.95
N ASP A 79 -4.53 15.54 -7.78
CA ASP A 79 -3.44 16.44 -7.36
C ASP A 79 -2.15 16.27 -8.17
N LEU A 80 -1.92 15.06 -8.70
CA LEU A 80 -0.71 14.68 -9.44
C LEU A 80 -1.08 14.12 -10.82
N PRO A 81 -0.85 14.87 -11.90
CA PRO A 81 -1.02 14.35 -13.25
C PRO A 81 -0.13 13.14 -13.52
N GLY A 82 -0.68 12.09 -14.13
CA GLY A 82 0.06 10.86 -14.44
C GLY A 82 0.16 9.85 -13.28
N TYR A 83 -0.56 10.09 -12.17
CA TYR A 83 -0.64 9.19 -11.04
C TYR A 83 -2.09 8.81 -10.72
N GLN A 84 -2.30 7.54 -10.41
CA GLN A 84 -3.53 7.09 -9.76
C GLN A 84 -3.29 7.12 -8.25
N ILE A 85 -4.09 7.88 -7.50
CA ILE A 85 -3.98 8.03 -6.06
C ILE A 85 -5.13 7.31 -5.37
N SER A 86 -4.82 6.51 -4.36
CA SER A 86 -5.80 5.77 -3.57
C SER A 86 -5.63 6.03 -2.07
N ALA A 87 -6.69 5.75 -1.31
CA ALA A 87 -6.63 5.77 0.16
C ALA A 87 -5.79 4.59 0.70
N GLN A 88 -5.54 3.56 -0.10
CA GLN A 88 -4.68 2.43 0.25
C GLN A 88 -3.21 2.81 0.10
N GLY A 89 -2.65 3.51 1.09
CA GLY A 89 -1.20 3.81 1.15
C GLY A 89 -0.31 2.70 1.69
N LYS A 90 -0.91 1.60 2.14
CA LYS A 90 -0.24 0.41 2.67
C LYS A 90 -0.52 -0.78 1.77
N ASN A 91 0.47 -1.67 1.62
CA ASN A 91 0.25 -2.99 1.02
C ASN A 91 -0.78 -3.77 1.86
N PRO A 92 -1.91 -4.23 1.31
CA PRO A 92 -2.93 -4.95 2.06
C PRO A 92 -2.43 -6.27 2.67
N ASN A 93 -1.32 -6.81 2.17
CA ASN A 93 -0.69 -8.02 2.70
C ASN A 93 0.36 -7.73 3.78
N ALA A 94 0.66 -6.46 4.07
CA ALA A 94 1.60 -6.11 5.13
C ALA A 94 0.91 -6.16 6.50
N PRO A 95 1.58 -6.72 7.54
CA PRO A 95 1.02 -6.82 8.88
C PRO A 95 0.79 -5.45 9.50
N ASP A 96 -0.19 -5.36 10.40
CA ASP A 96 -0.50 -4.14 11.14
C ASP A 96 0.49 -3.93 12.31
N GLY A 97 0.65 -2.67 12.69
CA GLY A 97 1.42 -2.26 13.86
C GLY A 97 2.84 -1.78 13.57
N GLN A 98 3.66 -1.82 14.62
CA GLN A 98 5.00 -1.26 14.66
C GLN A 98 6.05 -2.39 14.72
N PRO A 99 6.97 -2.49 13.75
CA PRO A 99 8.00 -3.53 13.79
C PRO A 99 9.04 -3.31 14.89
N GLN A 100 9.43 -4.37 15.58
CA GLN A 100 10.50 -4.38 16.57
C GLN A 100 11.80 -4.83 15.91
N ALA A 101 12.82 -3.96 15.91
CA ALA A 101 14.15 -4.30 15.42
C ALA A 101 14.90 -5.23 16.39
N ASP A 102 15.75 -6.10 15.86
CA ASP A 102 16.74 -6.89 16.61
C ASP A 102 17.85 -6.02 17.23
N LYS A 103 18.11 -4.86 16.62
CA LYS A 103 19.10 -3.88 17.06
C LYS A 103 18.41 -2.59 17.49
N LYS A 104 18.62 -2.18 18.74
CA LYS A 104 18.05 -0.93 19.29
C LYS A 104 18.38 0.31 18.44
N ALA A 105 19.62 0.40 17.94
CA ALA A 105 20.04 1.51 17.08
C ALA A 105 19.26 1.61 15.76
N CYS A 106 18.71 0.49 15.28
CA CYS A 106 17.95 0.40 14.04
C CYS A 106 16.44 0.49 14.24
N GLN A 107 15.97 0.60 15.50
CA GLN A 107 14.56 0.74 15.80
C GLN A 107 13.89 1.90 15.05
N PRO A 108 14.48 3.10 14.89
CA PRO A 108 13.86 4.16 14.09
C PRO A 108 13.61 3.78 12.62
N LEU A 109 14.47 2.94 12.04
CA LEU A 109 14.30 2.45 10.66
C LEU A 109 13.28 1.31 10.57
N ALA A 110 13.12 0.51 11.62
CA ALA A 110 12.02 -0.46 11.71
C ALA A 110 10.69 0.28 11.89
N ASP A 111 10.66 1.30 12.74
CA ASP A 111 9.48 2.10 13.04
C ASP A 111 8.95 2.76 11.76
N VAL A 112 9.82 3.38 10.97
CA VAL A 112 9.39 4.09 9.76
C VAL A 112 8.83 3.15 8.68
N MET A 113 8.97 1.84 8.81
CA MET A 113 8.34 0.85 7.91
C MET A 113 6.96 0.36 8.40
N GLY A 114 6.55 0.69 9.62
CA GLY A 114 5.23 0.33 10.16
C GLY A 114 4.10 1.26 9.73
N ASP A 115 2.92 1.08 10.33
CA ASP A 115 1.73 1.89 10.01
C ASP A 115 1.97 3.38 10.23
N LYS A 116 2.57 3.70 11.38
CA LYS A 116 3.03 5.04 11.74
C LYS A 116 4.51 5.17 11.44
N PRO A 117 4.99 6.36 11.04
CA PRO A 117 6.41 6.60 10.85
C PRO A 117 7.21 6.57 12.16
N SER A 118 6.54 6.74 13.32
CA SER A 118 7.10 6.50 14.64
C SER A 118 5.99 6.37 15.70
N PRO A 119 6.30 5.83 16.89
CA PRO A 119 5.35 5.78 18.01
C PRO A 119 4.82 7.14 18.46
N SER A 120 5.59 8.22 18.25
CA SER A 120 5.23 9.59 18.62
C SER A 120 4.23 10.26 17.65
N ALA A 121 3.89 9.63 16.53
CA ALA A 121 2.92 10.18 15.58
C ALA A 121 1.51 10.21 16.19
N ARG A 122 0.89 11.40 16.20
CA ARG A 122 -0.46 11.61 16.79
C ARG A 122 -1.55 11.19 15.82
N GLU A 123 -1.48 11.70 14.60
CA GLU A 123 -2.34 11.33 13.48
C GLU A 123 -1.47 10.93 12.29
N THR A 124 -1.93 10.01 11.45
CA THR A 124 -1.25 9.63 10.21
C THR A 124 -2.26 9.31 9.13
N VAL A 125 -2.09 9.94 7.97
CA VAL A 125 -2.91 9.72 6.78
C VAL A 125 -2.01 9.23 5.67
N SER A 126 -2.33 8.06 5.12
CA SER A 126 -1.52 7.41 4.08
C SER A 126 -2.25 7.38 2.74
N ARG A 127 -1.48 7.49 1.66
CA ARG A 127 -1.94 7.45 0.26
C ARG A 127 -1.03 6.58 -0.57
N GLY A 128 -1.62 5.78 -1.45
CA GLY A 128 -0.93 4.97 -2.44
C GLY A 128 -0.97 5.67 -3.79
N MET A 129 0.12 5.60 -4.54
CA MET A 129 0.26 6.22 -5.85
C MET A 129 0.87 5.21 -6.83
N GLY A 130 0.12 4.92 -7.89
CA GLY A 130 0.62 4.17 -9.04
C GLY A 130 1.02 5.12 -10.16
N SER A 131 2.27 5.04 -10.64
CA SER A 131 2.71 5.80 -11.80
C SER A 131 2.11 5.23 -13.08
N GLN A 132 1.49 6.07 -13.90
CA GLN A 132 1.00 5.68 -15.23
C GLN A 132 2.12 5.65 -16.28
N LYS A 133 3.25 6.31 -16.01
CA LYS A 133 4.41 6.40 -16.91
C LYS A 133 5.46 5.35 -16.62
N GLN A 134 5.67 5.03 -15.34
CA GLN A 134 6.64 4.03 -14.89
C GLN A 134 5.90 2.83 -14.32
N LEU A 135 5.57 1.88 -15.19
CA LEU A 135 4.88 0.65 -14.80
C LEU A 135 5.70 -0.09 -13.73
N GLY A 136 5.04 -0.51 -12.65
CA GLY A 136 5.68 -1.20 -11.53
C GLY A 136 6.29 -0.28 -10.47
N LEU A 137 6.34 1.03 -10.67
CA LEU A 137 6.66 1.97 -9.59
C LEU A 137 5.43 2.18 -8.71
N ALA A 138 5.53 1.69 -7.47
CA ALA A 138 4.58 1.98 -6.41
C ALA A 138 5.20 3.01 -5.46
N VAL A 139 4.48 4.11 -5.22
CA VAL A 139 4.88 5.13 -4.24
C VAL A 139 3.80 5.22 -3.18
N SER A 140 4.20 5.34 -1.91
CA SER A 140 3.28 5.72 -0.84
C SER A 140 3.74 7.01 -0.17
N ALA A 141 2.77 7.80 0.28
CA ALA A 141 2.98 8.99 1.09
C ALA A 141 2.18 8.84 2.38
N SER A 142 2.84 9.03 3.52
CA SER A 142 2.20 9.13 4.83
C SER A 142 2.48 10.51 5.39
N VAL A 143 1.44 11.29 5.68
CA VAL A 143 1.54 12.58 6.36
C VAL A 143 1.12 12.40 7.81
N SER A 144 1.94 12.88 8.73
CA SER A 144 1.75 12.64 10.16
C SER A 144 1.93 13.92 10.98
N SER A 145 1.09 14.09 12.01
CA SER A 145 1.22 15.19 12.98
C SER A 145 2.05 14.79 14.19
N TYR A 146 2.79 15.78 14.72
CA TYR A 146 3.67 15.66 15.86
C TYR A 146 3.60 16.89 16.78
N SER A 147 4.29 16.84 17.92
CA SER A 147 4.86 18.07 18.46
C SER A 147 6.07 18.49 17.62
N GLU A 148 6.42 19.78 17.59
CA GLU A 148 7.61 20.22 16.85
C GLU A 148 8.90 19.55 17.36
N ALA A 149 9.00 19.34 18.68
CA ALA A 149 10.12 18.65 19.30
C ALA A 149 10.22 17.18 18.84
N ASP A 150 9.10 16.45 18.81
CA ASP A 150 9.08 15.06 18.36
C ASP A 150 9.40 14.94 16.87
N ALA A 151 8.93 15.89 16.05
CA ALA A 151 9.23 15.94 14.62
C ALA A 151 10.74 16.12 14.36
N LYS A 152 11.39 17.06 15.05
CA LYS A 152 12.85 17.26 14.98
C LYS A 152 13.60 16.02 15.48
N ALA A 153 13.17 15.47 16.62
CA ALA A 153 13.77 14.28 17.20
C ALA A 153 13.65 13.05 16.27
N LEU A 154 12.56 12.93 15.51
CA LEU A 154 12.40 11.86 14.52
C LEU A 154 13.45 11.95 13.42
N ILE A 155 13.60 13.11 12.77
CA ILE A 155 14.60 13.29 11.70
C ILE A 155 16.01 13.01 12.23
N SER A 156 16.36 13.51 13.42
CA SER A 156 17.66 13.25 14.04
C SER A 156 17.90 11.76 14.31
N ARG A 157 16.90 11.05 14.86
CA ARG A 157 17.00 9.62 15.15
C ARG A 157 17.14 8.79 13.87
N LEU A 158 16.42 9.15 12.81
CA LEU A 158 16.54 8.49 11.51
C LEU A 158 17.92 8.69 10.90
N LYS A 159 18.46 9.92 10.90
CA LYS A 159 19.84 10.19 10.42
C LYS A 159 20.87 9.34 11.16
N ALA A 160 20.77 9.27 12.49
CA ALA A 160 21.66 8.44 13.31
C ALA A 160 21.52 6.95 12.99
N ALA A 161 20.29 6.47 12.82
CA ALA A 161 20.04 5.06 12.50
C ALA A 161 20.52 4.68 11.09
N VAL A 162 20.33 5.55 10.09
CA VAL A 162 20.89 5.34 8.73
C VAL A 162 22.41 5.19 8.79
N ALA A 163 23.10 6.02 9.58
CA ALA A 163 24.54 5.92 9.75
C ALA A 163 24.98 4.63 10.48
N ALA A 164 24.20 4.17 11.47
CA ALA A 164 24.56 3.02 12.30
C ALA A 164 24.20 1.66 11.69
N CYS A 165 23.20 1.59 10.81
CA CYS A 165 22.56 0.34 10.39
C CYS A 165 22.94 -0.11 8.96
N GLY A 166 24.07 0.36 8.42
CA GLY A 166 24.48 0.09 7.04
C GLY A 166 24.65 -1.39 6.69
N THR A 167 25.03 -2.22 7.67
CA THR A 167 25.13 -3.69 7.52
C THR A 167 23.77 -4.39 7.55
N GLY A 168 22.70 -3.66 7.85
CA GLY A 168 21.35 -4.18 7.95
C GLY A 168 20.94 -4.62 9.35
N PHE A 169 19.67 -4.97 9.47
CA PHE A 169 19.00 -5.40 10.70
C PHE A 169 17.80 -6.29 10.35
N THR A 170 17.27 -7.00 11.33
CA THR A 170 15.99 -7.70 11.19
C THR A 170 14.94 -7.01 12.02
N ALA A 171 13.68 -7.04 11.58
CA ALA A 171 12.57 -6.57 12.38
C ALA A 171 11.41 -7.55 12.33
N LYS A 172 10.69 -7.64 13.44
CA LYS A 172 9.53 -8.50 13.61
C LYS A 172 8.30 -7.66 13.90
N VAL A 173 7.22 -7.96 13.21
CA VAL A 173 5.90 -7.39 13.45
C VAL A 173 4.91 -8.56 13.46
N GLU A 174 4.15 -8.67 14.54
CA GLU A 174 3.33 -9.85 14.82
C GLU A 174 4.12 -11.16 14.72
N LYS A 175 3.76 -12.04 13.77
CA LYS A 175 4.43 -13.33 13.51
C LYS A 175 5.38 -13.26 12.31
N GLN A 176 5.45 -12.14 11.60
CA GLN A 176 6.26 -11.97 10.41
C GLN A 176 7.60 -11.32 10.75
N THR A 177 8.67 -11.84 10.16
CA THR A 177 10.03 -11.30 10.30
C THR A 177 10.55 -10.88 8.94
N GLY A 178 11.01 -9.65 8.84
CA GLY A 178 11.68 -9.09 7.67
C GLY A 178 13.15 -8.80 7.94
N ALA A 179 13.96 -8.86 6.89
CA ALA A 179 15.34 -8.42 6.88
C ALA A 179 15.47 -7.13 6.06
N TYR A 180 16.21 -6.17 6.59
CA TYR A 180 16.55 -4.91 5.94
C TYR A 180 18.05 -4.86 5.76
N ARG A 181 18.52 -4.78 4.51
CA ARG A 181 19.94 -4.88 4.15
C ARG A 181 20.35 -3.64 3.36
N GLU A 182 21.66 -3.40 3.30
CA GLU A 182 22.23 -2.34 2.47
C GLU A 182 21.58 -0.97 2.74
N VAL A 183 21.45 -0.60 4.02
CA VAL A 183 20.95 0.73 4.38
C VAL A 183 22.00 1.74 3.97
N ARG A 184 21.69 2.58 2.99
CA ARG A 184 22.63 3.55 2.41
C ARG A 184 21.98 4.92 2.35
N PRO A 185 22.62 5.98 2.90
CA PRO A 185 22.18 7.35 2.65
C PRO A 185 21.99 7.59 1.15
N ALA A 186 20.96 8.36 0.80
CA ALA A 186 20.70 8.76 -0.56
C ALA A 186 20.54 10.27 -0.63
N ASP A 187 21.18 10.88 -1.63
CA ASP A 187 21.00 12.30 -1.88
C ASP A 187 19.59 12.55 -2.41
N TYR A 188 18.86 13.43 -1.73
CA TYR A 188 17.52 13.81 -2.13
C TYR A 188 17.26 15.25 -1.71
N ARG A 189 17.04 16.13 -2.69
CA ARG A 189 16.70 17.53 -2.41
C ARG A 189 15.21 17.64 -2.16
N THR A 190 14.84 18.45 -1.17
CA THR A 190 13.45 18.79 -0.86
C THR A 190 13.39 20.25 -0.42
N GLY A 191 12.22 20.86 -0.52
CA GLY A 191 12.02 22.22 -0.02
C GLY A 191 11.71 22.29 1.47
N GLY A 192 11.68 21.18 2.21
CA GLY A 192 11.24 21.15 3.62
C GLY A 192 12.31 21.60 4.59
N ASP A 193 11.92 21.87 5.84
CA ASP A 193 12.83 22.37 6.89
C ASP A 193 14.04 21.43 7.10
N GLU A 194 13.76 20.13 7.18
CA GLU A 194 14.78 19.10 7.34
C GLU A 194 14.35 17.81 6.63
N SER A 195 15.32 17.06 6.12
CA SER A 195 15.06 15.77 5.51
C SER A 195 16.14 14.73 5.82
N VAL A 196 15.78 13.48 5.60
CA VAL A 196 16.69 12.34 5.54
C VAL A 196 16.16 11.37 4.49
N SER A 197 17.06 10.86 3.66
CA SER A 197 16.75 9.92 2.59
C SER A 197 17.78 8.79 2.57
N TRP A 198 17.30 7.58 2.27
CA TRP A 198 18.14 6.41 2.18
C TRP A 198 17.48 5.32 1.31
N THR A 199 18.31 4.47 0.75
CA THR A 199 17.88 3.22 0.11
C THR A 199 18.16 2.04 1.01
N MET A 200 17.37 0.98 0.89
CA MET A 200 17.67 -0.32 1.46
C MET A 200 16.98 -1.44 0.68
N THR A 201 17.42 -2.67 0.90
CA THR A 201 16.74 -3.87 0.43
C THR A 201 15.90 -4.45 1.56
N ALA A 202 14.58 -4.46 1.40
CA ALA A 202 13.66 -5.13 2.33
C ALA A 202 13.34 -6.53 1.80
N ALA A 203 13.41 -7.55 2.67
CA ALA A 203 13.15 -8.94 2.31
C ALA A 203 12.29 -9.63 3.38
N ALA A 204 11.24 -10.33 2.94
CA ALA A 204 10.37 -11.13 3.79
C ALA A 204 9.79 -12.29 2.97
N GLU A 205 9.60 -13.46 3.59
CA GLU A 205 8.92 -14.61 2.97
C GLU A 205 9.45 -15.00 1.56
N GLY A 206 10.77 -14.89 1.36
CA GLY A 206 11.42 -15.22 0.08
C GLY A 206 11.30 -14.15 -1.01
N VAL A 207 10.63 -13.03 -0.74
CA VAL A 207 10.51 -11.88 -1.64
C VAL A 207 11.42 -10.75 -1.16
N SER A 208 12.08 -10.05 -2.09
CA SER A 208 12.89 -8.87 -1.79
C SER A 208 12.56 -7.72 -2.72
N ALA A 209 12.58 -6.49 -2.19
CA ALA A 209 12.39 -5.26 -2.96
C ALA A 209 13.44 -4.22 -2.56
N GLN A 210 13.95 -3.48 -3.54
CA GLN A 210 14.66 -2.24 -3.26
C GLN A 210 13.64 -1.18 -2.85
N VAL A 211 13.93 -0.50 -1.75
CA VAL A 211 13.12 0.56 -1.19
C VAL A 211 13.93 1.85 -1.20
N HIS A 212 13.33 2.95 -1.60
CA HIS A 212 13.84 4.29 -1.35
C HIS A 212 12.87 5.02 -0.43
N LEU A 213 13.36 5.48 0.72
CA LEU A 213 12.60 6.35 1.61
C LEU A 213 13.12 7.78 1.57
N VAL A 214 12.18 8.71 1.63
CA VAL A 214 12.44 10.13 1.89
C VAL A 214 11.52 10.55 3.01
N VAL A 215 12.10 11.03 4.11
CA VAL A 215 11.35 11.57 5.25
C VAL A 215 11.68 13.04 5.38
N VAL A 216 10.64 13.89 5.36
CA VAL A 216 10.79 15.35 5.38
C VAL A 216 9.93 15.92 6.49
N ARG A 217 10.51 16.84 7.27
CA ARG A 217 9.82 17.64 8.27
C ARG A 217 9.48 19.02 7.68
N GLU A 218 8.26 19.47 7.94
CA GLU A 218 7.77 20.82 7.70
C GLU A 218 7.01 21.27 8.96
N GLY A 219 7.63 22.14 9.76
CA GLY A 219 7.12 22.51 11.08
C GLY A 219 6.89 21.30 11.99
N ASP A 220 5.64 21.11 12.41
CA ASP A 220 5.14 20.02 13.26
C ASP A 220 4.64 18.79 12.46
N THR A 221 4.78 18.82 11.14
CA THR A 221 4.28 17.79 10.23
C THR A 221 5.47 17.05 9.62
N VAL A 222 5.35 15.73 9.51
CA VAL A 222 6.34 14.90 8.82
C VAL A 222 5.65 14.14 7.70
N VAL A 223 6.26 14.17 6.52
CA VAL A 223 5.91 13.28 5.40
C VAL A 223 6.94 12.17 5.29
N ARG A 224 6.47 10.93 5.23
CA ARG A 224 7.24 9.75 4.82
C ARG A 224 6.81 9.37 3.41
N LEU A 225 7.75 9.36 2.48
CA LEU A 225 7.58 8.89 1.13
C LEU A 225 8.36 7.60 0.95
N THR A 226 7.73 6.58 0.39
CA THR A 226 8.37 5.29 0.13
C THR A 226 8.13 4.92 -1.32
N ALA A 227 9.20 4.66 -2.06
CA ALA A 227 9.12 4.10 -3.41
C ALA A 227 9.60 2.65 -3.40
N LEU A 228 8.83 1.81 -4.09
CA LEU A 228 9.08 0.39 -4.31
C LEU A 228 8.96 0.12 -5.80
N ASN A 229 9.84 -0.72 -6.32
CA ASN A 229 9.63 -1.30 -7.65
C ASN A 229 9.10 -2.71 -7.46
N VAL A 230 7.85 -2.93 -7.86
CA VAL A 230 7.16 -4.22 -7.76
C VAL A 230 7.24 -5.03 -9.05
N ALA A 231 7.89 -4.50 -10.11
CA ALA A 231 8.15 -5.25 -11.33
C ALA A 231 9.39 -6.14 -11.18
N ALA A 232 9.35 -7.33 -11.77
CA ALA A 232 10.42 -8.33 -11.74
C ALA A 232 11.72 -7.94 -12.48
N ALA A 233 11.83 -6.70 -12.96
CA ALA A 233 12.99 -6.19 -13.67
C ALA A 233 14.01 -5.58 -12.67
N PRO A 234 15.13 -6.27 -12.36
CA PRO A 234 16.04 -5.89 -11.26
C PRO A 234 16.80 -4.58 -11.47
N GLN A 235 16.70 -3.97 -12.66
CA GLN A 235 17.59 -2.88 -13.06
C GLN A 235 17.01 -1.48 -12.81
N GLN A 236 15.71 -1.34 -12.57
CA GLN A 236 15.10 -0.03 -12.42
C GLN A 236 15.00 0.32 -10.93
N LYS A 237 15.87 1.23 -10.50
CA LYS A 237 15.93 1.65 -9.09
C LYS A 237 14.60 2.25 -8.66
N ALA A 238 14.08 1.79 -7.54
CA ALA A 238 12.92 2.42 -6.92
C ALA A 238 13.38 3.79 -6.40
N GLN A 239 12.84 4.88 -6.96
CA GLN A 239 13.12 6.21 -6.47
C GLN A 239 11.82 6.98 -6.27
N VAL A 240 11.73 7.72 -5.16
CA VAL A 240 10.64 8.66 -4.92
C VAL A 240 10.71 9.77 -5.97
N PRO A 241 9.72 9.93 -6.85
CA PRO A 241 9.73 10.98 -7.85
C PRO A 241 9.69 12.37 -7.19
N GLN A 242 10.46 13.32 -7.70
CA GLN A 242 10.56 14.67 -7.14
C GLN A 242 9.21 15.38 -7.14
N GLU A 243 8.42 15.22 -8.21
CA GLU A 243 7.10 15.83 -8.32
C GLU A 243 6.12 15.36 -7.25
N VAL A 244 6.26 14.12 -6.76
CA VAL A 244 5.43 13.58 -5.67
C VAL A 244 5.81 14.26 -4.35
N ALA A 245 7.11 14.37 -4.07
CA ALA A 245 7.60 15.01 -2.85
C ALA A 245 7.24 16.50 -2.81
N ASP A 246 7.47 17.21 -3.92
CA ASP A 246 7.19 18.64 -4.04
C ASP A 246 5.70 18.92 -3.85
N LYS A 247 4.83 18.17 -4.53
CA LYS A 247 3.38 18.36 -4.40
C LYS A 247 2.90 18.07 -2.98
N GLN A 248 3.40 17.01 -2.35
CA GLN A 248 3.01 16.67 -0.99
C GLN A 248 3.43 17.76 0.00
N LEU A 249 4.62 18.35 -0.15
CA LEU A 249 5.09 19.46 0.68
C LEU A 249 4.31 20.75 0.42
N GLU A 250 3.97 21.06 -0.84
CA GLU A 250 3.11 22.19 -1.21
C GLU A 250 1.76 22.11 -0.48
N LYS A 251 1.12 20.94 -0.47
CA LYS A 251 -0.16 20.74 0.22
C LYS A 251 -0.05 20.93 1.72
N ILE A 252 1.01 20.40 2.34
CA ILE A 252 1.27 20.59 3.77
C ILE A 252 1.33 22.09 4.06
N ARG A 253 2.22 22.84 3.40
CA ARG A 253 2.39 24.29 3.59
C ARG A 253 1.11 25.07 3.43
N LYS A 254 0.36 24.80 2.36
CA LYS A 254 -0.91 25.48 2.09
C LYS A 254 -1.89 25.32 3.25
N VAL A 255 -1.93 24.13 3.85
CA VAL A 255 -2.79 23.87 5.02
C VAL A 255 -2.23 24.51 6.28
N GLN A 256 -0.91 24.55 6.47
CA GLN A 256 -0.30 25.22 7.64
C GLN A 256 -0.51 26.74 7.61
N GLN A 257 -0.48 27.36 6.44
CA GLN A 257 -0.70 28.79 6.25
C GLN A 257 -2.18 29.22 6.37
N ALA A 258 -3.11 28.26 6.26
CA ALA A 258 -4.54 28.50 6.29
C ALA A 258 -5.17 28.29 7.68
N GLY A 259 -4.38 27.93 8.69
CA GLY A 259 -4.81 27.73 10.08
C GLY A 259 -4.11 28.71 11.00
#